data_AF-A0A4Q3E3P3-F1
#
_entry.id   AF-A0A4Q3E3P3-F1
#
_cell.length_a   1.000
_cell.length_b   1.000
_cell.length_c   1.000
_cell.angle_alpha   90.00
_cell.angle_beta   90.00
_cell.angle_gamma   90.00
#
_symmetry.space_group_name_H-M   'P 1'
#
loop_
_entity.id
_entity.type
_entity.pdbx_description
1 polymer ?
#
loop_
_entity_poly.entity_id
_entity_poly.type
_entity_poly.pdbx_seq_one_letter_code
_entity_poly.pdbx_strand_id
1 'polypeptide(L)' 'MDEFESGLEQTRSLVSRADINLTVKHPRLGNFNAPEWFRFNEVHLKHHLYQLDRLTPALQAGE' A
#
# COMPACT_ATOMS: atom_id res chain seq x y z
N MET A 1 17.10 -6.48 6.60
CA MET A 1 15.80 -5.86 6.32
C MET A 1 16.10 -4.64 5.48
N ASP A 2 15.52 -4.56 4.28
CA ASP A 2 15.73 -3.39 3.43
C ASP A 2 15.04 -2.14 4.01
N GLU A 3 15.31 -0.96 3.45
CA GLU A 3 14.75 0.32 3.94
C GLU A 3 13.22 0.31 3.94
N PHE A 4 12.62 -0.33 2.93
CA PHE A 4 11.18 -0.42 2.78
C PHE A 4 10.55 -1.29 3.87
N GLU A 5 11.09 -2.49 4.09
CA GLU A 5 10.67 -3.41 5.13
C GLU A 5 10.79 -2.79 6.54
N SER A 6 11.88 -2.07 6.81
CA SER A 6 12.07 -1.34 8.08
C SER A 6 11.02 -0.23 8.27
N GLY A 7 10.73 0.53 7.21
CA GLY A 7 9.68 1.56 7.22
C GLY A 7 8.28 0.97 7.44
N LEU A 8 7.99 -0.18 6.84
CA LEU A 8 6.74 -0.90 7.04
C LEU A 8 6.57 -1.37 8.49
N GLU A 9 7.62 -1.92 9.10
CA GLU A 9 7.56 -2.40 10.47
C GLU A 9 7.32 -1.25 11.47
N GLN A 10 8.03 -0.13 11.28
CA GLN A 10 7.80 1.08 12.07
C GLN A 10 6.37 1.61 11.92
N THR A 11 5.89 1.69 10.69
CA THR A 11 4.52 2.16 10.40
C THR A 11 3.47 1.23 11.02
N ARG A 12 3.66 -0.09 10.92
CA ARG A 12 2.77 -1.08 11.54
C ARG A 12 2.63 -0.87 13.04
N SER A 13 3.74 -0.58 13.73
CA SER A 13 3.75 -0.28 15.17
C SER A 13 2.91 0.97 15.49
N LEU A 14 3.06 2.04 14.70
CA LEU A 14 2.28 3.27 14.87
C LEU A 14 0.78 3.06 14.58
N VAL A 15 0.45 2.35 13.50
CA VAL A 15 -0.94 2.03 13.13
C VAL A 15 -1.65 1.22 14.22
N SER A 16 -0.94 0.30 14.89
CA SER A 16 -1.53 -0.50 15.98
C SER A 16 -1.96 0.32 17.20
N ARG A 17 -1.45 1.56 17.33
CA ARG A 17 -1.72 2.49 18.45
C ARG A 17 -2.54 3.70 18.01
N ALA A 18 -2.94 3.77 16.74
CA ALA A 18 -3.66 4.91 16.20
C ALA A 18 -5.12 4.93 16.68
N ASP A 19 -5.66 6.14 16.89
CA ASP A 19 -7.08 6.32 17.18
C ASP A 19 -7.92 6.03 15.93
N ILE A 20 -8.81 5.04 16.05
CA ILE A 20 -9.69 4.57 14.97
C ILE A 20 -10.72 5.64 14.53
N ASN A 21 -11.00 6.63 15.38
CA ASN A 21 -11.96 7.69 15.08
C ASN A 21 -11.35 8.81 14.24
N LEU A 22 -10.02 8.88 14.16
CA LEU A 22 -9.32 9.85 13.32
C LEU A 22 -9.25 9.30 11.89
N THR A 23 -9.74 10.09 10.94
CA THR A 23 -9.80 9.70 9.54
C THR A 23 -9.22 10.78 8.63
N VAL A 24 -8.67 10.34 7.50
CA VAL A 24 -8.19 11.19 6.42
C VAL A 24 -8.90 10.77 5.13
N LYS A 25 -9.35 11.76 4.34
CA LYS A 25 -10.11 11.53 3.11
C LYS A 25 -9.22 10.86 2.03
N HIS A 26 -9.61 9.67 1.61
CA HIS A 26 -9.09 9.02 0.40
C HIS A 26 -9.66 9.72 -0.85
N PRO A 27 -8.85 9.93 -1.92
CA PRO A 27 -9.28 10.67 -3.12
C PRO A 27 -10.57 10.17 -3.78
N ARG A 28 -10.92 8.87 -3.66
CA ARG A 28 -12.08 8.27 -4.35
C ARG A 28 -13.04 7.46 -3.48
N LEU A 29 -12.63 7.07 -2.27
CA LEU A 29 -13.32 6.01 -1.49
C LEU A 29 -13.89 6.53 -0.16
N GLY A 30 -13.83 7.84 0.08
CA GLY A 30 -14.29 8.44 1.32
C GLY A 30 -13.21 8.46 2.39
N ASN A 31 -13.60 8.46 3.67
CA ASN A 31 -12.69 8.61 4.78
C ASN A 31 -12.14 7.26 5.24
N PHE A 32 -10.82 7.18 5.42
CA PHE A 32 -10.17 6.02 6.01
C PHE A 32 -9.45 6.39 7.30
N ASN A 33 -9.53 5.51 8.29
CA ASN A 33 -8.66 5.52 9.47
C ASN A 33 -7.29 4.90 9.14
N ALA A 34 -6.36 4.95 10.10
CA ALA A 34 -4.99 4.48 9.87
C ALA A 34 -4.89 2.98 9.49
N PRO A 35 -5.60 2.04 10.15
CA PRO A 35 -5.64 0.64 9.72
C PRO A 35 -6.16 0.44 8.29
N GLU A 36 -7.22 1.17 7.90
CA GLU A 36 -7.80 1.09 6.56
C GLU A 36 -6.83 1.60 5.50
N TRP A 37 -6.16 2.74 5.75
CA TRP A 37 -5.09 3.25 4.90
C TRP A 37 -3.94 2.25 4.77
N PHE A 38 -3.52 1.64 5.87
CA PHE A 38 -2.42 0.67 5.85
C PHE A 38 -2.79 -0.58 5.05
N ARG A 39 -4.01 -1.10 5.21
CA ARG A 39 -4.52 -2.22 4.41
C ARG A 39 -4.66 -1.85 2.93
N PHE A 40 -5.13 -0.64 2.64
CA PHE A 40 -5.27 -0.14 1.28
C PHE A 40 -3.93 -0.11 0.54
N ASN A 41 -2.85 0.31 1.22
CA ASN A 41 -1.48 0.29 0.66
C ASN A 41 -1.07 -1.12 0.23
N GLU A 42 -1.33 -2.14 1.06
CA GLU A 42 -1.02 -3.54 0.70
C GLU A 42 -1.79 -4.01 -0.53
N VAL A 43 -3.09 -3.73 -0.59
CA VAL A 43 -3.93 -4.09 -1.75
C VAL A 43 -3.46 -3.37 -3.02
N HIS A 44 -3.08 -2.09 -2.91
CA HIS A 44 -2.59 -1.31 -4.05
C HIS A 44 -1.23 -1.78 -4.54
N LEU A 45 -0.31 -2.11 -3.63
CA LEU A 45 0.98 -2.70 -4.00
C LEU A 45 0.78 -4.03 -4.75
N LYS A 46 -0.05 -4.93 -4.21
CA LYS A 46 -0.39 -6.19 -4.87
C LYS A 46 -0.98 -5.96 -6.26
N HIS A 47 -1.91 -5.02 -6.39
CA HIS A 47 -2.48 -4.65 -7.67
C HIS A 47 -1.40 -4.23 -8.68
N HIS A 48 -0.46 -3.37 -8.29
CA HIS A 48 0.64 -2.94 -9.17
C HIS A 48 1.61 -4.07 -9.51
N LEU A 49 1.91 -4.98 -8.57
CA LEU A 49 2.74 -6.16 -8.85
C LEU A 49 2.08 -7.07 -9.90
N TYR A 50 0.76 -7.29 -9.81
CA TYR A 50 0.02 -8.02 -10.85
C TYR A 50 0.01 -7.29 -12.20
N GLN A 51 -0.05 -5.96 -12.19
CA GLN A 51 0.06 -5.18 -13.44
C GLN A 51 1.44 -5.34 -14.07
N LEU A 52 2.50 -5.27 -13.27
CA LEU A 52 3.87 -5.47 -13.75
C LEU A 52 4.04 -6.85 -14.35
N ASP A 53 3.66 -7.91 -13.64
CA ASP A 53 3.74 -9.29 -14.14
C ASP A 53 3.04 -9.46 -15.49
N ARG A 54 1.86 -8.86 -15.65
CA ARG A 54 1.12 -8.87 -16.92
C ARG A 54 1.83 -8.10 -18.05
N LEU A 55 2.52 -7.01 -17.75
CA LEU A 55 3.13 -6.12 -18.75
C LEU A 55 4.58 -6.49 -19.07
N THR A 56 5.30 -7.13 -18.16
CA THR A 56 6.71 -7.52 -18.33
C THR A 56 6.98 -8.27 -19.64
N PRO A 57 6.18 -9.29 -20.05
CA PRO A 57 6.41 -9.98 -21.32
C PRO A 57 6.27 -9.06 -22.54
N ALA A 58 5.34 -8.10 -22.51
CA ALA A 58 5.13 -7.15 -23.59
C ALA A 58 6.24 -6.10 -23.66
N LEU A 59 6.81 -5.73 -22.51
CA LEU A 59 7.96 -4.81 -22.44
C LEU A 59 9.24 -5.48 -22.95
N GLN A 60 9.45 -6.77 -22.65
CA GLN A 60 10.62 -7.54 -23.10
C GLN A 60 10.56 -7.92 -24.60
N ALA A 61 9.37 -8.03 -25.18
CA ALA A 61 9.20 -8.37 -26.61
C ALA A 61 9.39 -7.17 -27.56
N GLY A 62 9.60 -5.96 -27.03
CA GLY A 62 9.86 -4.74 -27.79
C GLY A 62 11.34 -4.32 -27.84
N GLU A 63 12.25 -5.15 -27.30
CA GLU A 63 13.71 -5.05 -27.41
C GLU A 63 14.25 -6.02 -28.47
#